data_AF-A0A7S0HGA9-F1
#
_entry.id   AF-A0A7S0HGA9-F1
#
_cell.length_a   1.000
_cell.length_b   1.000
_cell.length_c   1.000
_cell.angle_alpha   90.00
_cell.angle_beta   90.00
_cell.angle_gamma   90.00
#
_symmetry.space_group_name_H-M   'P 1'
#
loop_
_entity.id
_entity.type
_entity.pdbx_description
1 polymer ?
#
loop_
_entity_poly.entity_id
_entity_poly.type
_entity_poly.pdbx_seq_one_letter_code
_entity_poly.pdbx_strand_id
1 'polypeptide(L)'
;DIANVVPETWREGQEFFRATQFSFRLGEIVVSFRSDGSRRFGKIVQVNGDNTYDVLVDRAGGEGAGQFRTDRAKDIGKIAAGRSLQDELRASDKTKESQQRSERKERASKAKIGDPIPPEWKAGSDFALSPTSSFQSGEVVVAARTDGSLRFGAVKSVQGDGLYEVQVDQIGRRIYFAGSLGK
;
A
#
# COMPACT_ATOMS: atom_id res chain seq x y z
N ASP A 1 -23.06 -23.03 13.62
CA ASP A 1 -21.82 -23.46 14.29
C ASP A 1 -20.89 -24.01 13.22
N ILE A 2 -20.12 -23.14 12.56
CA ILE A 2 -19.08 -23.63 11.63
C ILE A 2 -17.91 -23.93 12.56
N ALA A 3 -17.61 -25.21 12.77
CA ALA A 3 -16.36 -25.59 13.39
C ALA A 3 -15.26 -24.80 12.69
N ASN A 4 -14.54 -23.95 13.43
CA ASN A 4 -13.54 -23.03 12.85
C ASN A 4 -12.27 -23.79 12.40
N VAL A 5 -12.42 -25.07 12.06
CA VAL A 5 -11.40 -26.04 11.71
C VAL A 5 -11.35 -26.14 10.19
N VAL A 6 -10.14 -26.13 9.65
CA VAL A 6 -9.95 -26.35 8.21
C VAL A 6 -10.12 -27.84 7.93
N PRO A 7 -10.92 -28.24 6.93
CA PRO A 7 -11.10 -29.65 6.59
C PRO A 7 -9.75 -30.33 6.35
N GLU A 8 -9.59 -31.56 6.84
CA GLU A 8 -8.34 -32.30 6.67
C GLU A 8 -7.99 -32.53 5.21
N THR A 9 -9.02 -32.60 4.35
CA THR A 9 -8.90 -32.76 2.90
C THR A 9 -8.27 -31.57 2.20
N TRP A 10 -8.27 -30.37 2.80
CA TRP A 10 -7.63 -29.20 2.21
C TRP A 10 -6.12 -29.37 2.20
N ARG A 11 -5.48 -29.06 1.08
CA ARG A 11 -4.06 -29.19 0.83
C ARG A 11 -3.47 -27.86 0.42
N GLU A 12 -2.25 -27.62 0.89
CA GLU A 12 -1.45 -26.51 0.41
C GLU A 12 -1.14 -26.71 -1.07
N GLY A 13 -1.26 -25.66 -1.87
CA GLY A 13 -1.14 -25.72 -3.33
C GLY A 13 -2.45 -25.99 -4.06
N GLN A 14 -3.54 -26.33 -3.36
CA GLN A 14 -4.86 -26.58 -3.93
C GLN A 14 -5.91 -25.64 -3.35
N GLU A 15 -6.28 -25.81 -2.08
CA GLU A 15 -7.32 -25.00 -1.42
C GLU A 15 -6.76 -23.76 -0.70
N PHE A 16 -5.46 -23.75 -0.42
CA PHE A 16 -4.77 -22.59 0.12
C PHE A 16 -3.30 -22.57 -0.30
N PHE A 17 -2.67 -21.41 -0.16
CA PHE A 17 -1.26 -21.19 -0.43
C PHE A 17 -0.58 -20.48 0.73
N ARG A 18 0.71 -20.73 0.97
CA ARG A 18 1.54 -19.86 1.81
C ARG A 18 2.67 -19.26 0.99
N ALA A 19 2.94 -17.99 1.22
CA ALA A 19 4.03 -17.27 0.58
C ALA A 19 4.41 -16.05 1.43
N THR A 20 5.70 -15.73 1.53
CA THR A 20 6.18 -14.53 2.24
C THR A 20 5.70 -13.25 1.56
N GLN A 21 5.41 -13.32 0.26
CA GLN A 21 5.00 -12.21 -0.59
C GLN A 21 3.52 -11.85 -0.44
N PHE A 22 2.69 -12.69 0.17
CA PHE A 22 1.28 -12.36 0.32
C PHE A 22 1.07 -11.10 1.15
N SER A 23 0.07 -10.33 0.75
CA SER A 23 -0.57 -9.32 1.59
C SER A 23 -1.98 -9.77 1.90
N PHE A 24 -2.41 -9.46 3.11
CA PHE A 24 -3.76 -9.73 3.57
C PHE A 24 -4.45 -8.43 3.93
N ARG A 25 -5.78 -8.42 3.81
CA ARG A 25 -6.61 -7.26 4.11
C ARG A 25 -7.35 -7.45 5.42
N LEU A 26 -7.71 -6.35 6.06
CA LEU A 26 -8.62 -6.38 7.20
C LEU A 26 -9.91 -7.13 6.84
N GLY A 27 -10.27 -8.08 7.68
CA GLY A 27 -11.43 -8.94 7.54
C GLY A 27 -11.28 -10.13 6.61
N GLU A 28 -10.13 -10.31 5.95
CA GLU A 28 -9.86 -11.45 5.08
C GLU A 28 -9.85 -12.76 5.89
N ILE A 29 -10.46 -13.81 5.33
CA ILE A 29 -10.46 -15.16 5.90
C ILE A 29 -9.23 -15.93 5.42
N VAL A 30 -8.53 -16.54 6.36
CA VAL A 30 -7.24 -17.20 6.14
C VAL A 30 -7.19 -18.55 6.83
N VAL A 31 -6.19 -19.36 6.49
CA VAL A 31 -5.83 -20.57 7.24
C VAL A 31 -4.71 -20.23 8.22
N SER A 32 -4.93 -20.42 9.52
CA SER A 32 -3.89 -20.31 10.55
C SER A 32 -3.41 -21.71 10.98
N PHE A 33 -2.11 -21.81 11.26
CA PHE A 33 -1.41 -23.04 11.62
C PHE A 33 -0.98 -23.00 13.07
N ARG A 34 -1.40 -23.99 13.86
CA ARG A 34 -1.01 -24.11 15.26
C ARG A 34 0.26 -24.94 15.41
N SER A 35 0.97 -24.77 16.52
CA SER A 35 2.19 -25.53 16.83
C SER A 35 1.92 -27.03 17.02
N ASP A 36 0.68 -27.39 17.37
CA ASP A 36 0.19 -28.76 17.45
C ASP A 36 -0.10 -29.39 16.06
N GLY A 37 0.15 -28.66 14.97
CA GLY A 37 -0.10 -29.10 13.58
C GLY A 37 -1.54 -28.92 13.11
N SER A 38 -2.47 -28.56 14.00
CA SER A 38 -3.86 -28.31 13.62
C SER A 38 -4.02 -27.01 12.83
N ARG A 39 -5.07 -26.98 12.01
CA ARG A 39 -5.38 -25.86 11.10
C ARG A 39 -6.76 -25.31 11.41
N ARG A 40 -6.86 -23.99 11.47
CA ARG A 40 -8.12 -23.29 11.74
C ARG A 40 -8.34 -22.15 10.77
N PHE A 41 -9.61 -21.86 10.49
CA PHE A 41 -9.95 -20.63 9.80
C PHE A 41 -9.73 -19.46 10.75
N GLY A 42 -9.11 -18.41 10.24
CA GLY A 42 -8.87 -17.18 10.96
C GLY A 42 -9.39 -15.98 10.17
N LYS A 43 -9.60 -14.86 10.86
CA LYS A 43 -9.93 -13.57 10.24
C LYS A 43 -8.87 -12.56 10.59
N ILE A 44 -8.33 -11.86 9.60
CA ILE A 44 -7.40 -10.75 9.84
C ILE A 44 -8.16 -9.62 10.53
N VAL A 45 -7.70 -9.21 11.72
CA VAL A 45 -8.26 -8.09 12.48
C VAL A 45 -7.33 -6.89 12.53
N GLN A 46 -6.03 -7.09 12.25
CA GLN A 46 -5.06 -6.02 12.15
C GLN A 46 -3.98 -6.32 11.10
N VAL A 47 -3.48 -5.28 10.43
CA VAL A 47 -2.33 -5.32 9.51
C VAL A 47 -1.26 -4.40 10.09
N ASN A 48 -0.11 -4.94 10.52
CA ASN A 48 0.85 -4.23 11.37
C ASN A 48 1.93 -3.46 10.60
N GLY A 49 1.94 -3.52 9.26
CA GLY A 49 2.89 -2.79 8.41
C GLY A 49 4.29 -3.43 8.29
N ASP A 50 4.61 -4.42 9.12
CA ASP A 50 5.89 -5.15 9.16
C ASP A 50 5.77 -6.59 8.59
N ASN A 51 4.74 -6.83 7.78
CA ASN A 51 4.35 -8.15 7.25
C ASN A 51 3.89 -9.14 8.34
N THR A 52 3.51 -8.65 9.52
CA THR A 52 2.74 -9.39 10.51
C THR A 52 1.27 -8.95 10.52
N TYR A 53 0.42 -9.87 10.97
CA TYR A 53 -1.02 -9.71 10.98
C TYR A 53 -1.59 -10.29 12.25
N ASP A 54 -2.52 -9.57 12.87
CA ASP A 54 -3.27 -10.11 13.98
C ASP A 54 -4.48 -10.88 13.44
N VAL A 55 -4.56 -12.15 13.80
CA VAL A 55 -5.54 -13.10 13.29
C VAL A 55 -6.42 -13.57 14.44
N LEU A 56 -7.73 -13.37 14.30
CA LEU A 56 -8.74 -13.96 15.17
C LEU A 56 -9.02 -15.39 14.71
N VAL A 57 -8.71 -16.39 15.53
CA VAL A 57 -8.79 -17.82 15.19
C VAL A 57 -9.89 -18.57 15.95
N ASP A 58 -10.45 -17.99 17.01
CA ASP A 58 -11.60 -18.55 17.72
C ASP A 58 -12.63 -17.47 18.06
N ARG A 59 -13.92 -17.73 17.81
CA ARG A 59 -15.01 -16.78 18.05
C ARG A 59 -15.75 -17.07 19.37
N ALA A 60 -15.62 -18.28 19.91
CA ALA A 60 -16.21 -18.65 21.18
C ALA A 60 -15.31 -18.16 22.31
N GLY A 61 -15.72 -17.07 22.98
CA GLY A 61 -14.95 -16.36 23.99
C GLY A 61 -14.67 -17.19 25.26
N GLY A 62 -13.61 -18.00 25.23
CA GLY A 62 -12.86 -18.36 26.42
C GLY A 62 -11.70 -17.39 26.59
N GLU A 63 -11.55 -16.81 27.78
CA GLU A 63 -10.46 -15.89 28.15
C GLU A 63 -9.09 -16.60 28.15
N GLY A 64 -8.58 -16.96 26.98
CA GLY A 64 -7.32 -17.69 26.82
C GLY A 64 -6.47 -17.20 25.67
N ALA A 65 -5.17 -17.46 25.76
CA ALA A 65 -4.09 -17.07 24.84
C ALA A 65 -4.15 -17.69 23.42
N GLY A 66 -5.35 -18.05 22.92
CA GLY A 66 -5.56 -18.68 21.62
C GLY A 66 -6.59 -18.00 20.72
N GLN A 67 -7.21 -16.91 21.19
CA GLN A 67 -8.23 -16.19 20.43
C GLN A 67 -7.61 -15.35 19.31
N PHE A 68 -6.56 -14.61 19.65
CA PHE A 68 -5.80 -13.76 18.74
C PHE A 68 -4.36 -14.24 18.70
N ARG A 69 -3.72 -14.04 17.55
CA ARG A 69 -2.30 -14.29 17.37
C ARG A 69 -1.74 -13.36 16.32
N THR A 70 -0.47 -13.04 16.47
CA THR A 70 0.27 -12.27 15.49
C THR A 70 1.12 -13.23 14.67
N ASP A 71 0.74 -13.43 13.41
CA ASP A 71 1.42 -14.34 12.49
C ASP A 71 2.08 -13.53 11.36
N ARG A 72 3.21 -14.03 10.82
CA ARG A 72 3.82 -13.46 9.61
C ARG A 72 3.11 -13.99 8.37
N ALA A 73 3.18 -13.26 7.25
CA ALA A 73 2.54 -13.70 6.00
C ALA A 73 2.87 -15.14 5.57
N LYS A 74 4.11 -15.59 5.78
CA LYS A 74 4.55 -16.95 5.45
C LYS A 74 3.89 -18.05 6.29
N ASP A 75 3.38 -17.69 7.46
CA ASP A 75 2.79 -18.60 8.44
C ASP A 75 1.25 -18.62 8.33
N ILE A 76 0.69 -17.84 7.40
CA ILE A 76 -0.74 -17.70 7.13
C ILE A 76 -1.06 -18.23 5.73
N GLY A 77 -2.09 -19.07 5.61
CA GLY A 77 -2.58 -19.59 4.35
C GLY A 77 -3.61 -18.66 3.69
N LYS A 78 -3.32 -18.20 2.47
CA LYS A 78 -4.25 -17.52 1.56
C LYS A 78 -5.19 -18.56 0.95
N ILE A 79 -6.50 -18.40 1.12
CA ILE A 79 -7.48 -19.34 0.54
C ILE A 79 -7.50 -19.20 -0.98
N ALA A 80 -7.32 -20.31 -1.69
CA ALA A 80 -7.34 -20.39 -3.14
C ALA A 80 -8.80 -20.43 -3.62
N ALA A 81 -9.40 -19.26 -3.80
CA ALA A 81 -10.78 -19.12 -4.30
C ALA A 81 -10.89 -19.43 -5.81
N GLY A 82 -10.44 -20.61 -6.23
CA GLY A 82 -10.35 -21.04 -7.63
C GLY A 82 -9.21 -20.37 -8.43
N ARG A 83 -8.28 -19.70 -7.76
CA ARG A 83 -7.15 -18.99 -8.38
C ARG A 83 -5.85 -19.78 -8.23
N SER A 84 -4.95 -19.61 -9.20
CA SER A 84 -3.60 -20.13 -9.10
C SER A 84 -2.77 -19.34 -8.09
N LEU A 85 -1.70 -19.94 -7.57
CA LEU A 85 -0.72 -19.25 -6.74
C LEU A 85 -0.21 -17.97 -7.40
N GLN A 86 0.08 -18.01 -8.71
CA GLN A 86 0.64 -16.87 -9.42
C GLN A 86 -0.33 -15.70 -9.50
N ASP A 87 -1.64 -15.98 -9.62
CA ASP A 87 -2.66 -14.94 -9.63
C ASP A 87 -2.85 -14.31 -8.25
N GLU A 88 -2.80 -15.10 -7.18
CA GLU A 88 -2.85 -14.61 -5.80
C GLU A 88 -1.64 -13.74 -5.45
N LEU A 89 -0.45 -14.11 -5.93
CA LEU A 89 0.77 -13.32 -5.76
C LEU A 89 0.64 -11.96 -6.48
N ARG A 90 0.23 -11.97 -7.76
CA ARG A 90 -0.01 -10.73 -8.52
C ARG A 90 -1.08 -9.85 -7.86
N ALA A 91 -2.15 -10.43 -7.31
CA ALA A 91 -3.18 -9.70 -6.60
C ALA A 91 -2.67 -9.07 -5.29
N SER A 92 -1.77 -9.78 -4.60
CA SER A 92 -1.10 -9.30 -3.38
C SER A 92 -0.18 -8.11 -3.68
N ASP A 93 0.59 -8.19 -4.77
CA ASP A 93 1.47 -7.10 -5.21
C ASP A 93 0.66 -5.84 -5.57
N LYS A 94 -0.43 -6.00 -6.33
CA LYS A 94 -1.35 -4.89 -6.64
C LYS A 94 -1.94 -4.26 -5.39
N THR A 95 -2.24 -5.05 -4.36
CA THR A 95 -2.78 -4.55 -3.10
C THR A 95 -1.73 -3.72 -2.36
N LYS A 96 -0.48 -4.21 -2.28
CA LYS A 96 0.64 -3.49 -1.67
C LYS A 96 0.90 -2.16 -2.39
N GLU A 97 0.93 -2.18 -3.72
CA GLU A 97 1.12 -0.96 -4.52
C GLU A 97 0.01 0.07 -4.27
N SER A 98 -1.25 -0.38 -4.22
CA SER A 98 -2.38 0.51 -3.92
C SER A 98 -2.30 1.13 -2.52
N GLN A 99 -1.85 0.37 -1.52
CA GLN A 99 -1.64 0.87 -0.15
C GLN A 99 -0.52 1.90 -0.13
N GLN A 100 0.65 1.57 -0.68
CA GLN A 100 1.79 2.48 -0.79
C GLN A 100 1.43 3.76 -1.57
N ARG A 101 0.66 3.65 -2.66
CA ARG A 101 0.16 4.81 -3.41
C ARG A 101 -0.74 5.70 -2.54
N SER A 102 -1.60 5.11 -1.71
CA SER A 102 -2.50 5.85 -0.82
C SER A 102 -1.70 6.58 0.27
N GLU A 103 -0.74 5.90 0.89
CA GLU A 103 0.16 6.50 1.90
C GLU A 103 0.99 7.65 1.31
N ARG A 104 1.52 7.46 0.09
CA ARG A 104 2.24 8.53 -0.64
C ARG A 104 1.34 9.73 -0.90
N LYS A 105 0.10 9.50 -1.34
CA LYS A 105 -0.89 10.56 -1.57
C LYS A 105 -1.22 11.31 -0.26
N GLU A 106 -1.41 10.58 0.83
CA GLU A 106 -1.67 11.19 2.13
C GLU A 106 -0.47 12.02 2.60
N ARG A 107 0.76 11.50 2.44
CA ARG A 107 1.97 12.24 2.79
C ARG A 107 2.16 13.49 1.92
N ALA A 108 1.94 13.41 0.61
CA ALA A 108 1.92 14.59 -0.27
C ALA A 108 0.86 15.61 0.17
N SER A 109 -0.33 15.17 0.59
CA SER A 109 -1.39 16.08 1.04
C SER A 109 -1.03 16.85 2.32
N LYS A 110 -0.10 16.33 3.13
CA LYS A 110 0.42 16.97 4.34
C LYS A 110 1.69 17.78 4.09
N ALA A 111 2.30 17.67 2.91
CA ALA A 111 3.51 18.40 2.57
C ALA A 111 3.22 19.90 2.42
N LYS A 112 4.16 20.72 2.86
CA LYS A 112 4.10 22.17 2.68
C LYS A 112 4.86 22.56 1.41
N ILE A 113 4.44 23.68 0.82
CA ILE A 113 5.16 24.29 -0.30
C ILE A 113 6.60 24.58 0.14
N GLY A 114 7.56 24.09 -0.64
CA GLY A 114 8.99 24.20 -0.38
C GLY A 114 9.61 23.07 0.43
N ASP A 115 8.81 22.09 0.90
CA ASP A 115 9.36 20.91 1.54
C ASP A 115 10.20 20.08 0.55
N PRO A 116 11.31 19.45 0.98
CA PRO A 116 12.01 18.44 0.17
C PRO A 116 11.06 17.31 -0.21
N ILE A 117 11.25 16.79 -1.43
CA ILE A 117 10.71 15.47 -1.77
C ILE A 117 11.41 14.42 -0.90
N PRO A 118 10.68 13.46 -0.31
CA PRO A 118 11.29 12.39 0.47
C PRO A 118 12.35 11.64 -0.35
N PRO A 119 13.53 11.32 0.22
CA PRO A 119 14.63 10.73 -0.52
C PRO A 119 14.31 9.35 -1.11
N GLU A 120 13.32 8.65 -0.57
CA GLU A 120 12.84 7.37 -1.05
C GLU A 120 11.90 7.47 -2.27
N TRP A 121 11.38 8.67 -2.59
CA TRP A 121 10.51 8.87 -3.75
C TRP A 121 11.32 8.94 -5.05
N LYS A 122 10.92 8.15 -6.03
CA LYS A 122 11.59 8.00 -7.32
C LYS A 122 10.72 8.53 -8.46
N ALA A 123 11.37 9.24 -9.39
CA ALA A 123 10.74 9.64 -10.64
C ALA A 123 10.27 8.40 -11.43
N GLY A 124 9.07 8.45 -12.01
CA GLY A 124 8.42 7.35 -12.71
C GLY A 124 7.66 6.37 -11.82
N SER A 125 7.91 6.38 -10.50
CA SER A 125 7.20 5.55 -9.51
C SER A 125 6.30 6.40 -8.62
N ASP A 126 6.88 7.39 -7.96
CA ASP A 126 6.22 8.19 -6.92
C ASP A 126 5.69 9.52 -7.48
N PHE A 127 6.40 10.07 -8.45
CA PHE A 127 6.02 11.25 -9.21
C PHE A 127 6.54 11.12 -10.64
N ALA A 128 5.94 11.80 -11.59
CA ALA A 128 6.39 11.80 -12.98
C ALA A 128 6.60 13.24 -13.45
N LEU A 129 7.81 13.58 -13.88
CA LEU A 129 8.03 14.82 -14.63
C LEU A 129 7.46 14.59 -16.04
N SER A 130 6.36 15.25 -16.35
CA SER A 130 5.60 14.97 -17.57
C SER A 130 5.30 16.27 -18.31
N PRO A 131 5.84 16.45 -19.53
CA PRO A 131 5.60 17.65 -20.33
C PRO A 131 4.17 17.72 -20.86
N THR A 132 3.42 16.61 -20.80
CA THR A 132 2.03 16.49 -21.29
C THR A 132 1.00 16.45 -20.17
N SER A 133 1.44 16.54 -18.90
CA SER A 133 0.50 16.64 -17.79
C SER A 133 -0.17 18.00 -17.78
N SER A 134 -1.48 17.99 -17.56
CA SER A 134 -2.26 19.19 -17.30
C SER A 134 -2.41 19.36 -15.79
N PHE A 135 -2.03 20.53 -15.29
CA PHE A 135 -2.21 20.90 -13.89
C PHE A 135 -3.24 22.01 -13.73
N GLN A 136 -3.89 22.05 -12.57
CA GLN A 136 -4.78 23.14 -12.21
C GLN A 136 -4.08 24.13 -11.27
N SER A 137 -4.52 25.40 -11.31
CA SER A 137 -4.11 26.36 -10.29
C SER A 137 -4.51 25.85 -8.90
N GLY A 138 -3.60 25.95 -7.94
CA GLY A 138 -3.73 25.40 -6.59
C GLY A 138 -3.25 23.96 -6.43
N GLU A 139 -2.97 23.23 -7.52
CA GLU A 139 -2.51 21.84 -7.44
C GLU A 139 -1.09 21.74 -6.86
N VAL A 140 -0.90 20.78 -5.95
CA VAL A 140 0.42 20.46 -5.38
C VAL A 140 1.17 19.54 -6.33
N VAL A 141 2.38 19.93 -6.71
CA VAL A 141 3.23 19.24 -7.69
C VAL A 141 4.64 19.03 -7.16
N VAL A 142 5.40 18.15 -7.82
CA VAL A 142 6.85 18.07 -7.64
C VAL A 142 7.51 19.00 -8.64
N ALA A 143 8.34 19.92 -8.15
CA ALA A 143 9.06 20.89 -8.94
C ALA A 143 10.57 20.65 -8.88
N ALA A 144 11.19 20.58 -10.06
CA ALA A 144 12.64 20.52 -10.19
C ALA A 144 13.22 21.93 -10.25
N ARG A 145 14.15 22.24 -9.35
CA ARG A 145 14.84 23.53 -9.30
C ARG A 145 16.10 23.53 -10.16
N THR A 146 16.58 24.73 -10.50
CA THR A 146 17.80 24.93 -11.30
C THR A 146 19.06 24.41 -10.62
N ASP A 147 19.03 24.25 -9.30
CA ASP A 147 20.11 23.63 -8.51
C ASP A 147 20.02 22.09 -8.46
N GLY A 148 19.09 21.49 -9.19
CA GLY A 148 18.83 20.05 -9.21
C GLY A 148 18.00 19.52 -8.04
N SER A 149 17.66 20.36 -7.05
CA SER A 149 16.82 19.92 -5.92
C SER A 149 15.35 19.77 -6.32
N LEU A 150 14.70 18.77 -5.73
CA LEU A 150 13.25 18.55 -5.88
C LEU A 150 12.52 19.05 -4.64
N ARG A 151 11.44 19.83 -4.85
CA ARG A 151 10.57 20.35 -3.80
C ARG A 151 9.10 20.11 -4.12
N PHE A 152 8.27 20.02 -3.09
CA PHE A 152 6.83 20.22 -3.26
C PHE A 152 6.56 21.69 -3.61
N GLY A 153 5.73 21.93 -4.61
CA GLY A 153 5.30 23.25 -5.03
C GLY A 153 3.80 23.31 -5.25
N ALA A 154 3.26 24.52 -5.43
CA ALA A 154 1.86 24.72 -5.81
C ALA A 154 1.78 25.51 -7.11
N VAL A 155 0.96 25.04 -8.05
CA VAL A 155 0.72 25.74 -9.32
C VAL A 155 -0.03 27.04 -9.04
N LYS A 156 0.58 28.18 -9.36
CA LYS A 156 -0.04 29.51 -9.26
C LYS A 156 -0.93 29.78 -10.46
N SER A 157 -0.40 29.56 -11.66
CA SER A 157 -1.10 29.83 -12.90
C SER A 157 -0.65 28.87 -14.00
N VAL A 158 -1.60 28.52 -14.86
CA VAL A 158 -1.33 27.83 -16.13
C VAL A 158 -1.11 28.90 -17.19
N GLN A 159 0.09 28.93 -17.76
CA GLN A 159 0.42 29.72 -18.93
C GLN A 159 0.28 28.76 -20.13
N GLY A 160 -0.20 29.23 -21.29
CA GLY A 160 -0.43 28.36 -22.46
C GLY A 160 0.78 27.48 -22.82
N ASP A 161 0.55 26.45 -23.63
CA ASP A 161 1.60 25.54 -24.13
C ASP A 161 2.29 24.67 -23.07
N GLY A 162 1.61 24.37 -21.95
CA GLY A 162 2.12 23.48 -20.91
C GLY A 162 3.16 24.14 -19.99
N LEU A 163 3.18 25.46 -19.94
CA LEU A 163 3.99 26.24 -19.00
C LEU A 163 3.22 26.49 -17.70
N TYR A 164 3.88 26.26 -16.57
CA TYR A 164 3.27 26.45 -15.25
C TYR A 164 4.12 27.38 -14.41
N GLU A 165 3.48 28.36 -13.77
CA GLU A 165 4.09 29.11 -12.68
C GLU A 165 3.91 28.28 -11.40
N VAL A 166 5.00 27.82 -10.79
CA VAL A 166 4.95 26.97 -9.60
C VAL A 166 5.64 27.70 -8.44
N GLN A 167 4.90 27.92 -7.35
CA GLN A 167 5.47 28.41 -6.11
C GLN A 167 6.19 27.27 -5.40
N VAL A 168 7.48 27.41 -5.12
CA VAL A 168 8.32 26.41 -4.42
C VAL A 168 8.96 26.95 -3.14
N ASP A 169 8.71 28.21 -2.79
CA ASP A 169 9.11 28.83 -1.53
C ASP A 169 8.08 29.90 -1.11
N GLN A 170 8.18 30.41 0.12
CA GLN A 170 7.27 31.44 0.63
C GLN A 170 7.60 32.87 0.14
N ILE A 171 8.72 33.09 -0.58
CA ILE A 171 9.32 34.43 -0.73
C ILE A 171 9.60 34.82 -2.20
N GLY A 172 9.51 33.93 -3.19
CA GLY A 172 10.00 34.20 -4.54
C GLY A 172 9.37 33.38 -5.67
N ARG A 173 8.78 34.11 -6.63
CA ARG A 173 8.33 33.59 -7.93
C ARG A 173 9.48 33.01 -8.73
N ARG A 174 9.35 31.77 -9.21
CA ARG A 174 10.11 31.22 -10.34
C ARG A 174 9.23 30.27 -11.17
N ILE A 175 9.47 30.25 -12.48
CA ILE A 175 8.77 29.40 -13.46
C ILE A 175 9.45 28.03 -13.45
N TYR A 176 8.68 26.94 -13.32
CA TYR A 176 9.22 25.58 -13.27
C TYR A 176 8.41 24.64 -14.16
N PHE A 177 9.08 23.66 -14.75
CA PHE A 177 8.44 22.53 -15.40
C PHE A 177 7.84 21.62 -14.31
N ALA A 178 6.52 21.49 -14.30
CA ALA A 178 5.79 20.72 -13.30
C ALA A 178 5.70 19.23 -13.69
N GLY A 179 5.84 18.35 -12.70
CA GLY A 179 5.54 16.92 -12.83
C GLY A 179 4.27 16.54 -12.07
N SER A 180 3.54 15.55 -12.59
CA SER A 180 2.33 15.02 -11.96
C SER A 180 2.66 13.95 -10.94
N LEU A 181 1.95 13.99 -9.82
CA LEU A 181 1.90 12.86 -8.90
C LEU A 181 1.14 11.74 -9.62
N GLY A 182 1.78 10.57 -9.75
CA GLY A 182 1.47 9.54 -10.75
C GLY A 182 -0.02 9.22 -10.98
N LYS A 183 -0.39 9.03 -12.25
CA LYS A 183 -1.70 8.54 -12.72
C LYS A 183 -1.99 7.12 -12.27
#